data_AF-A0A439GG18-F1
#
_entry.id   AF-A0A439GG18-F1
#
_cell.length_a   1.000
_cell.length_b   1.000
_cell.length_c   1.000
_cell.angle_alpha   90.00
_cell.angle_beta   90.00
_cell.angle_gamma   90.00
#
_symmetry.space_group_name_H-M   'P 1'
#
loop_
_entity.id
_entity.type
_entity.pdbx_description
1 polymer ?
#
loop_
_entity_poly.entity_id
_entity_poly.type
_entity_poly.pdbx_seq_one_letter_code
_entity_poly.pdbx_strand_id
1 'polypeptide(L)' 'MAVPTTDHNSDAGHLEPMIEWLRENRAYCGRPVIPFLRRKYGVSALDACKILRLARLRDDWPARADDKGGADVAQP' A
#
# COMPACT_ATOMS: atom_id res chain seq x y z
N MET A 1 -19.26 20.21 0.42
CA MET A 1 -18.80 19.62 1.68
C MET A 1 -17.84 18.50 1.32
N ALA A 2 -16.54 18.65 1.58
CA ALA A 2 -15.59 17.57 1.33
C ALA A 2 -15.78 16.48 2.40
N VAL A 3 -16.03 15.25 1.98
CA VAL A 3 -16.09 14.11 2.91
C VAL A 3 -14.66 13.77 3.29
N PRO A 4 -14.27 13.79 4.57
CA PRO A 4 -12.96 13.31 4.98
C PRO A 4 -12.90 11.81 4.68
N THR A 5 -12.24 11.45 3.57
CA THR A 5 -11.91 10.06 3.28
C THR A 5 -10.87 9.63 4.28
N THR A 6 -11.15 8.56 5.02
CA THR A 6 -10.19 7.98 5.95
C THR A 6 -8.93 7.65 5.16
N ASP A 7 -7.86 8.33 5.56
CA ASP A 7 -6.62 8.50 4.84
C ASP A 7 -6.12 7.18 4.20
N HIS A 8 -5.81 7.24 2.90
CA HIS A 8 -5.28 6.13 2.12
C HIS A 8 -3.92 5.63 2.66
N ASN A 9 -3.29 6.38 3.57
CA ASN A 9 -2.07 6.04 4.30
C ASN A 9 -2.30 5.49 5.71
N SER A 10 -3.49 4.97 6.03
CA SER A 10 -3.76 4.29 7.31
C SER A 10 -2.53 3.47 7.77
N ASP A 11 -1.95 3.88 8.90
CA ASP A 11 -0.67 3.40 9.45
C ASP A 11 -0.62 1.87 9.42
N ALA A 12 0.28 1.30 8.62
CA ALA A 12 0.39 -0.16 8.53
C ALA A 12 1.08 -0.74 9.78
N GLY A 13 1.59 0.12 10.67
CA GLY A 13 2.20 -0.23 11.94
C GLY A 13 3.30 -1.29 11.77
N HIS A 14 3.07 -2.46 12.35
CA HIS A 14 4.02 -3.58 12.29
C HIS A 14 4.23 -4.16 10.87
N LEU A 15 3.42 -3.80 9.88
CA LEU A 15 3.53 -4.28 8.50
C LEU A 15 4.46 -3.41 7.64
N GLU A 16 4.88 -2.23 8.12
CA GLU A 16 5.66 -1.28 7.32
C GLU A 16 6.95 -1.84 6.73
N PRO A 17 7.79 -2.59 7.48
CA PRO A 17 9.00 -3.16 6.91
C PRO A 17 8.72 -4.14 5.76
N MET A 18 7.58 -4.82 5.78
CA MET A 18 7.21 -5.79 4.75
C MET A 18 6.66 -5.11 3.48
N ILE A 19 5.95 -3.99 3.66
CA ILE A 19 5.46 -3.15 2.57
C ILE A 19 6.65 -2.56 1.82
N GLU A 20 7.60 -1.95 2.54
CA GLU A 20 8.75 -1.33 1.89
C GLU A 20 9.62 -2.37 1.16
N TRP A 21 9.87 -3.52 1.81
CA TRP A 21 10.58 -4.60 1.14
C TRP A 21 9.90 -5.03 -0.16
N LEU A 22 8.57 -5.17 -0.17
CA LEU A 22 7.83 -5.60 -1.35
C LEU A 22 7.90 -4.56 -2.48
N ARG A 23 7.94 -3.26 -2.16
CA ARG A 23 8.07 -2.18 -3.15
C ARG A 23 9.45 -2.22 -3.81
N GLU A 24 10.51 -2.33 -3.03
CA GLU A 24 11.88 -2.40 -3.51
C GLU A 24 12.19 -3.70 -4.26
N ASN A 25 11.59 -4.82 -3.85
CA ASN A 25 11.96 -6.16 -4.30
C ASN A 25 10.86 -6.86 -5.09
N ARG A 26 9.92 -6.09 -5.67
CA ARG A 26 8.74 -6.63 -6.36
C ARG A 26 9.09 -7.65 -7.45
N ALA A 27 10.17 -7.40 -8.18
CA ALA A 27 10.66 -8.29 -9.24
C ALA A 27 11.14 -9.65 -8.70
N TYR A 28 11.65 -9.68 -7.46
CA TYR A 28 12.16 -10.88 -6.79
C TYR A 28 11.12 -11.56 -5.90
N CYS A 29 9.93 -10.98 -5.78
CA CYS A 29 8.83 -11.59 -5.01
C CYS A 29 8.36 -12.87 -5.71
N GLY A 30 8.46 -14.00 -5.01
CA GLY A 30 7.97 -15.28 -5.52
C GLY A 30 6.47 -15.23 -5.83
N ARG A 31 6.06 -15.96 -6.87
CA ARG A 31 4.65 -16.11 -7.25
C ARG A 31 4.14 -17.51 -6.86
N PRO A 32 2.89 -17.64 -6.39
CA PRO A 32 1.92 -16.58 -6.11
C PRO A 32 2.30 -15.73 -4.88
N VAL A 33 2.02 -14.42 -4.94
CA VAL A 33 2.52 -13.40 -4.00
C VAL A 33 2.03 -13.64 -2.57
N ILE A 34 0.73 -13.90 -2.38
CA ILE A 34 0.16 -14.07 -1.04
C ILE A 34 0.79 -15.28 -0.31
N PRO A 35 0.86 -16.50 -0.90
CA PRO A 35 1.58 -17.60 -0.27
C PRO A 35 3.07 -17.33 -0.03
N PHE A 36 3.74 -16.58 -0.90
CA PHE A 36 5.14 -16.21 -0.69
C PHE A 36 5.31 -15.31 0.55
N LEU A 37 4.54 -14.23 0.65
CA LEU A 37 4.60 -13.29 1.78
C LEU A 37 4.31 -13.98 3.12
N ARG A 38 3.30 -14.87 3.13
CA ARG A 38 2.95 -15.65 4.33
C ARG A 38 4.10 -16.53 4.80
N ARG A 39 4.77 -17.25 3.88
CA ARG A 39 5.91 -18.12 4.23
C ARG A 39 7.14 -17.31 4.64
N LYS A 40 7.39 -16.18 3.98
CA LYS A 40 8.55 -15.34 4.23
C LYS A 40 8.49 -14.64 5.59
N TYR A 41 7.31 -14.15 5.97
CA TYR A 41 7.15 -13.28 7.14
C TYR A 41 6.33 -13.89 8.28
N GLY A 42 5.78 -15.10 8.10
CA GLY A 42 4.96 -15.74 9.12
C GLY A 42 3.61 -15.06 9.36
N VAL A 43 3.13 -14.26 8.41
CA VAL A 43 1.92 -13.44 8.56
C VAL A 43 0.63 -14.16 8.16
N SER A 44 -0.49 -13.64 8.65
CA SER A 44 -1.83 -14.09 8.24
C SER A 44 -2.08 -13.82 6.75
N ALA A 45 -3.07 -14.48 6.17
CA ALA A 45 -3.49 -14.19 4.80
C ALA A 45 -4.03 -12.76 4.64
N LEU A 46 -4.71 -12.26 5.67
CA LEU A 46 -5.23 -10.89 5.68
C LEU A 46 -4.09 -9.86 5.65
N ASP A 47 -3.06 -10.06 6.45
CA ASP A 47 -1.91 -9.14 6.50
C ASP A 47 -1.08 -9.21 5.22
N ALA A 48 -0.92 -10.40 4.63
CA ALA A 48 -0.32 -10.52 3.30
C ALA A 48 -1.10 -9.73 2.22
N CYS A 49 -2.44 -9.75 2.28
CA CYS A 49 -3.28 -8.94 1.40
C CYS A 49 -3.12 -7.44 1.67
N LYS A 50 -3.03 -7.02 2.94
CA LYS A 50 -2.76 -5.62 3.31
C LYS A 50 -1.41 -5.14 2.79
N ILE A 51 -0.36 -5.94 2.98
CA ILE A 51 0.99 -5.65 2.47
C ILE A 51 0.94 -5.43 0.97
N LEU A 52 0.32 -6.35 0.22
CA LEU A 52 0.21 -6.25 -1.23
C LEU A 52 -0.58 -5.00 -1.68
N ARG A 53 -1.71 -4.73 -1.02
CA ARG A 53 -2.56 -3.59 -1.31
C ARG A 53 -1.82 -2.27 -1.05
N LEU A 54 -1.23 -2.11 0.13
CA LEU A 54 -0.58 -0.87 0.55
C LEU A 54 0.71 -0.62 -0.23
N ALA A 55 1.49 -1.66 -0.54
CA ALA A 55 2.65 -1.53 -1.42
C ALA A 55 2.22 -0.98 -2.79
N ARG A 56 1.16 -1.52 -3.39
CA ARG A 56 0.67 -1.03 -4.68
C ARG A 56 0.09 0.38 -4.59
N LEU A 57 -0.69 0.65 -3.55
CA LEU A 57 -1.31 1.96 -3.35
C LEU A 57 -0.26 3.08 -3.25
N ARG A 58 0.87 2.84 -2.57
CA ARG A 58 1.96 3.82 -2.44
C ARG A 58 2.79 4.01 -3.70
N ASP A 59 2.87 2.98 -4.54
CA ASP A 59 3.50 3.11 -5.86
C ASP A 59 2.61 3.96 -6.79
N ASP A 60 1.30 3.75 -6.75
CA ASP A 60 0.33 4.45 -7.60
C ASP A 60 0.01 5.86 -7.07
N TRP A 61 0.09 6.06 -5.75
CA TRP A 61 -0.23 7.31 -5.05
C TRP A 61 0.87 7.66 -4.03
N PRO A 62 2.02 8.19 -4.48
CA PRO A 62 3.09 8.59 -3.57
C PRO A 62 2.62 9.77 -2.70
N ALA A 63 2.94 9.78 -1.40
CA ALA A 63 2.48 10.77 -0.42
C ALA A 63 2.71 12.26 -0.78
N ARG A 64 3.51 12.57 -1.81
CA ARG A 64 3.66 13.93 -2.37
C ARG A 64 2.52 14.33 -3.32
N ALA A 65 1.64 13.40 -3.69
CA ALA A 65 0.48 13.64 -4.54
C ALA A 65 -0.69 14.27 -3.75
N ASP A 66 -0.67 14.20 -2.43
CA ASP A 66 -1.76 14.65 -1.54
C ASP A 66 -1.70 16.14 -1.16
N ASP A 67 -0.66 16.89 -1.55
CA ASP A 67 -0.68 18.36 -1.38
C ASP A 67 -1.71 19.04 -2.30
N LYS A 68 -2.29 18.30 -3.24
CA LYS A 68 -3.39 18.75 -4.11
C LYS A 68 -4.40 17.63 -4.26
N GLY A 69 -5.26 17.46 -3.27
CA GLY A 69 -6.42 16.57 -3.37
C GLY A 69 -7.11 16.74 -4.72
N GLY A 70 -7.26 15.64 -5.47
CA GLY A 70 -7.75 15.64 -6.86
C GLY A 70 -9.21 16.11 -7.05
N ALA A 71 -9.86 16.63 -6.00
CA ALA A 71 -11.16 17.28 -6.08
C ALA A 71 -11.08 18.68 -6.73
N ASP A 72 -9.90 19.34 -6.72
CA ASP A 72 -9.74 20.72 -7.20
C ASP A 72 -9.35 20.84 -8.69
N VAL A 73 -9.01 19.73 -9.36
CA VAL A 73 -8.65 19.73 -10.80
C VAL A 73 -9.84 19.63 -11.74
N ALA A 74 -11.06 19.59 -11.20
CA ALA A 74 -12.31 19.52 -11.96
C ALA A 74 -13.19 20.75 -11.69
N GLN A 75 -12.70 21.96 -12.01
CA GLN A 75 -13.57 23.12 -12.22
C GLN A 75 -13.23 23.79 -13.56
N PRO A 76 -14.25 24.15 -14.38
CA PRO A 76 -14.09 24.75 -15.69
C PRO A 76 -13.52 26.18 -15.66
#